data_AF-A0A497NMP7-F1
#
_entry.id   AF-A0A497NMP7-F1
#
_cell.length_a   1.000
_cell.length_b   1.000
_cell.length_c   1.000
_cell.angle_alpha   90.00
_cell.angle_beta   90.00
_cell.angle_gamma   90.00
#
_symmetry.space_group_name_H-M   'P 1'
#
loop_
_entity.id
_entity.type
_entity.pdbx_description
1 polymer ?
#
loop_
_entity_poly.entity_id
_entity_poly.type
_entity_poly.pdbx_seq_one_letter_code
_entity_poly.pdbx_strand_id
1 'polypeptide(L)'
;MAGQVGAWYPTVFPDKCNGCEGLETPRCVEFCPNDVFEIRNKKAVVARPQNCVYGCIACESVCPKKAITFPQRVSAVPRAKSKDKGLLHKVKCIKCGKIFWTNRDTNVCFDCESKETLNAECFLERNV
;
A
#
# COMPACT_ATOMS: atom_id res chain seq x y z
N MET A 1 21.10 -12.81 -23.51
CA MET A 1 20.96 -11.36 -23.77
C MET A 1 20.64 -10.67 -22.45
N ALA A 2 21.47 -9.72 -22.03
CA ALA A 2 21.29 -8.97 -20.79
C ALA A 2 19.99 -8.16 -20.86
N GLY A 3 18.97 -8.63 -20.12
CA GLY A 3 17.80 -7.82 -19.82
C GLY A 3 18.30 -6.52 -19.21
N GLN A 4 17.93 -5.40 -19.81
CA GLN A 4 18.33 -4.07 -19.36
C GLN A 4 17.75 -3.84 -17.96
N VAL A 5 18.49 -4.24 -16.92
CA VAL A 5 18.25 -3.83 -15.54
C VAL A 5 18.74 -2.39 -15.47
N GLY A 6 17.88 -1.47 -15.89
CA GLY A 6 18.10 -0.04 -15.67
C GLY A 6 18.40 0.18 -14.19
N ALA A 7 19.44 0.94 -13.91
CA ALA A 7 19.88 1.21 -12.55
C ALA A 7 18.70 1.80 -11.75
N TRP A 8 18.24 1.06 -10.73
CA TRP A 8 17.13 1.45 -9.89
C TRP A 8 17.65 2.20 -8.68
N TYR A 9 17.54 3.52 -8.73
CA TYR A 9 17.86 4.39 -7.61
C TYR A 9 16.98 5.65 -7.63
N PRO A 10 16.67 6.22 -6.45
CA PRO A 10 15.98 7.49 -6.37
C PRO A 10 16.86 8.63 -6.89
N THR A 11 16.26 9.66 -7.45
CA THR A 11 16.90 10.95 -7.70
C THR A 11 16.23 11.99 -6.81
N VAL A 12 17.03 12.78 -6.07
CA VAL A 12 16.52 13.85 -5.20
C VAL A 12 16.72 15.19 -5.87
N PHE A 13 15.63 15.95 -6.04
CA PHE A 13 15.66 17.29 -6.60
C PHE A 13 15.92 18.34 -5.50
N PRO A 14 17.06 19.05 -5.54
CA PRO A 14 17.42 20.02 -4.51
C PRO A 14 16.51 21.26 -4.51
N ASP A 15 15.78 21.53 -5.60
CA ASP A 15 14.84 22.66 -5.70
C ASP A 15 13.58 22.44 -4.87
N LYS A 16 13.14 21.18 -4.74
CA LYS A 16 11.96 20.78 -3.97
C LYS A 16 12.31 20.31 -2.56
N CYS A 17 13.54 19.82 -2.37
CA CYS A 17 14.02 19.36 -1.08
C CYS A 17 14.30 20.54 -0.16
N ASN A 18 13.44 20.72 0.85
CA ASN A 18 13.64 21.67 1.94
C ASN A 18 14.40 21.05 3.13
N GLY A 19 15.05 19.90 2.95
CA GLY A 19 15.82 19.26 4.02
C GLY A 19 15.02 18.65 5.15
N CYS A 20 13.68 18.57 5.04
CA CYS A 20 12.82 18.29 6.19
C CYS A 20 13.09 19.27 7.35
N GLU A 21 13.29 20.56 7.05
CA GLU A 21 13.48 21.62 8.03
C GLU A 21 12.40 21.55 9.13
N GLY A 22 12.83 21.25 10.37
CA GLY A 22 11.97 21.04 11.54
C GLY A 22 11.90 19.61 12.08
N LEU A 23 12.50 18.62 11.43
CA LEU A 23 12.68 17.25 11.96
C LEU A 23 14.16 17.01 12.29
N GLU A 24 14.45 16.31 13.38
CA GLU A 24 15.81 15.93 13.77
C GLU A 24 16.46 15.03 12.69
N THR A 25 15.63 14.21 12.04
CA THR A 25 16.01 13.27 11.00
C THR A 25 15.09 13.43 9.79
N PRO A 26 15.63 13.45 8.56
CA PRO A 26 14.81 13.51 7.36
C PRO A 26 14.05 12.19 7.19
N ARG A 27 12.74 12.28 6.94
CA ARG A 27 11.87 11.09 6.85
C ARG A 27 12.33 10.05 5.81
N CYS A 28 13.03 10.48 4.76
CA CYS A 28 13.59 9.56 3.76
C CYS A 28 14.76 8.72 4.29
N VAL A 29 15.53 9.25 5.24
CA VAL A 29 16.61 8.52 5.93
C VAL A 29 16.00 7.57 6.95
N GLU A 30 15.09 8.05 7.81
CA GLU A 30 14.44 7.21 8.82
C GLU A 30 13.69 6.01 8.22
N PHE A 31 13.03 6.23 7.09
CA PHE A 31 12.26 5.17 6.45
C PHE A 31 13.15 4.15 5.71
N CYS A 32 14.38 4.51 5.34
CA CYS A 32 15.22 3.66 4.49
C CYS A 32 16.21 2.84 5.34
N PRO A 33 15.95 1.54 5.60
CA PRO A 33 16.86 0.71 6.40
C PRO A 33 18.17 0.35 5.67
N ASN A 34 18.30 0.72 4.39
CA ASN A 34 19.48 0.43 3.57
C ASN A 34 20.45 1.63 3.49
N ASP A 35 20.16 2.69 4.25
CA ASP A 35 20.95 3.91 4.31
C ASP A 35 21.30 4.46 2.92
N VAL A 36 20.33 4.54 2.01
CA VAL A 36 20.56 5.02 0.63
C VAL A 36 20.84 6.53 0.59
N PHE A 37 20.26 7.26 1.55
CA PHE A 37 20.31 8.72 1.64
C PHE A 37 21.34 9.20 2.66
N GLU A 38 21.95 10.36 2.38
CA GLU A 38 22.86 11.09 3.25
C GLU A 38 22.43 12.56 3.29
N ILE A 39 22.79 13.30 4.34
CA ILE A 39 22.48 14.73 4.46
C ILE A 39 23.71 15.58 4.22
N ARG A 40 23.64 16.40 3.17
CA ARG A 40 24.66 17.39 2.83
C ARG A 40 24.02 18.75 2.68
N ASN A 41 24.59 19.77 3.33
CA ASN A 41 24.09 21.15 3.26
C ASN A 41 22.59 21.26 3.58
N LYS A 42 22.12 20.55 4.61
CA LYS A 42 20.70 20.46 5.00
C LYS A 42 19.78 19.91 3.91
N LYS A 43 20.28 19.16 2.91
CA LYS A 43 19.47 18.51 1.87
C LYS A 43 19.80 17.03 1.77
N ALA A 44 18.79 16.23 1.45
CA ALA A 44 18.95 14.80 1.20
C ALA A 44 19.64 14.58 -0.15
N VAL A 45 20.70 13.78 -0.14
CA VAL A 45 21.43 13.34 -1.33
C VAL A 45 21.50 11.82 -1.33
N VAL A 46 21.60 11.23 -2.53
CA VAL A 46 21.70 9.78 -2.68
C VAL A 46 23.18 9.41 -2.67
N ALA A 47 23.67 8.90 -1.54
CA ALA A 47 25.08 8.54 -1.38
C ALA A 47 25.36 7.09 -1.81
N ARG A 48 24.38 6.20 -1.63
CA ARG A 48 24.53 4.77 -1.90
C ARG A 48 23.41 4.26 -2.83
N PRO A 49 23.41 4.62 -4.12
CA PRO A 49 22.36 4.22 -5.04
C PRO A 49 22.28 2.69 -5.22
N GLN A 50 23.42 1.98 -5.15
CA GLN A 50 23.47 0.51 -5.23
C GLN A 50 22.75 -0.23 -4.08
N ASN A 51 22.54 0.43 -2.93
CA ASN A 51 21.81 -0.17 -1.80
C ASN A 51 20.28 -0.07 -1.97
N CYS A 52 19.81 0.60 -3.03
CA CYS A 52 18.38 0.75 -3.26
C CYS A 52 17.78 -0.55 -3.79
N VAL A 53 16.79 -1.07 -3.06
CA VAL A 53 16.06 -2.29 -3.46
C VAL A 53 15.21 -2.00 -4.71
N TYR A 54 15.41 -2.81 -5.76
CA TYR A 54 14.63 -2.72 -6.99
C TYR A 54 13.12 -2.79 -6.71
N GLY A 55 12.38 -1.77 -7.15
CA GLY A 55 10.94 -1.67 -6.91
C GLY A 55 10.54 -1.16 -5.53
N CYS A 56 11.46 -0.72 -4.67
CA CYS A 56 11.08 0.04 -3.48
C CYS A 56 10.83 1.52 -3.86
N ILE A 57 9.62 2.03 -3.61
CA ILE A 57 9.22 3.43 -3.90
C ILE A 57 8.73 4.17 -2.63
N ALA A 58 8.89 3.56 -1.46
CA ALA A 58 8.24 4.06 -0.26
C ALA A 58 8.77 5.42 0.20
N CYS A 59 10.06 5.72 -0.05
CA CYS A 59 10.62 7.05 0.25
C CYS A 59 10.00 8.18 -0.60
N GLU A 60 9.52 7.89 -1.81
CA GLU A 60 8.79 8.87 -2.64
C GLU A 60 7.46 9.25 -1.96
N SER A 61 6.70 8.26 -1.48
CA SER A 61 5.41 8.47 -0.80
C SER A 61 5.55 9.17 0.55
N VAL A 62 6.63 8.92 1.27
CA VAL A 62 6.89 9.49 2.60
C VAL A 62 7.33 10.97 2.51
N CYS A 63 7.87 11.40 1.36
CA CYS A 63 8.36 12.77 1.18
C CYS A 63 7.19 13.76 1.01
N PRO A 64 6.97 14.70 1.97
CA PRO A 64 5.84 15.63 1.89
C PRO A 64 5.96 16.61 0.71
N LYS A 65 7.19 16.92 0.29
CA LYS A 65 7.47 17.82 -0.85
C LYS A 65 7.58 17.10 -2.19
N LYS A 66 7.47 15.76 -2.21
CA LYS A 66 7.66 14.94 -3.42
C LYS A 66 8.94 15.32 -4.18
N ALA A 67 10.03 15.50 -3.43
CA ALA A 67 11.33 15.88 -3.97
C ALA A 67 12.13 14.69 -4.52
N ILE A 68 11.64 13.46 -4.31
CA ILE A 68 12.27 12.21 -4.71
C ILE A 68 11.51 11.66 -5.92
N THR A 69 12.23 11.19 -6.94
CA THR A 69 11.64 10.57 -8.12
C THR A 69 12.41 9.31 -8.48
N PHE A 70 11.69 8.27 -8.88
CA PHE A 70 12.26 7.02 -9.35
C PHE A 70 12.21 6.93 -10.88
N PRO A 71 13.12 6.16 -11.51
CA PRO A 71 12.94 5.78 -12.89
C PRO A 71 11.58 5.08 -13.04
N GLN A 72 10.85 5.41 -14.12
CA GLN A 72 9.60 4.73 -14.41
C GLN A 72 9.90 3.23 -14.49
N ARG A 73 9.18 2.43 -13.70
CA ARG A 73 9.09 1.00 -13.99
C ARG A 73 8.58 0.93 -15.41
N VAL A 74 9.41 0.49 -16.33
CA VAL A 74 8.98 0.15 -17.69
C VAL A 74 8.10 -1.09 -17.59
N SER A 75 6.92 -0.93 -17.00
CA SER A 75 5.81 -1.83 -17.25
C SER A 75 5.40 -1.53 -18.68
N ALA A 76 5.93 -2.29 -19.63
CA ALA A 76 5.44 -2.34 -21.01
C ALA A 76 4.00 -2.89 -21.10
N VAL A 77 3.20 -2.68 -20.05
CA VAL A 77 1.77 -2.93 -20.05
C VAL A 77 1.15 -1.54 -20.18
N PRO A 78 0.60 -1.17 -21.37
CA PRO A 78 -0.20 0.04 -21.45
C PRO A 78 -1.23 -0.03 -20.33
N ARG A 79 -1.44 1.08 -19.60
CA ARG A 79 -2.46 1.18 -18.54
C ARG A 79 -3.81 0.80 -19.15
N ALA A 80 -4.14 -0.48 -19.10
CA ALA A 80 -5.46 -0.96 -19.39
C ALA A 80 -6.32 -0.35 -18.29
N LYS A 81 -7.24 0.54 -18.66
CA LYS A 81 -8.29 0.97 -17.73
C LYS A 81 -8.85 -0.31 -17.12
N SER A 82 -8.75 -0.47 -15.81
CA SER A 82 -9.37 -1.59 -15.11
C SER A 82 -10.84 -1.53 -15.48
N LYS A 83 -11.29 -2.46 -16.33
CA LYS A 83 -12.71 -2.72 -16.41
C LYS A 83 -13.00 -3.41 -15.09
N ASP A 84 -13.40 -2.63 -14.09
CA ASP A 84 -13.88 -3.12 -12.80
C ASP A 84 -15.14 -3.96 -13.06
N LYS A 85 -14.92 -5.20 -13.50
CA LYS A 85 -15.96 -6.16 -13.81
C LYS A 85 -15.83 -7.29 -12.80
N GLY A 86 -16.59 -7.17 -11.71
CA GLY A 86 -17.17 -8.35 -11.06
C GLY A 86 -16.50 -8.89 -9.80
N LEU A 87 -15.83 -8.06 -8.98
CA LEU A 87 -15.47 -8.48 -7.60
C LEU A 87 -16.66 -8.40 -6.64
N LEU A 88 -17.59 -7.48 -6.89
CA LEU A 88 -18.80 -7.36 -6.09
C LEU A 88 -19.98 -7.85 -6.93
N HIS A 89 -20.67 -8.85 -6.42
CA HIS A 89 -21.94 -9.31 -6.97
C HIS A 89 -23.07 -8.99 -6.00
N LYS A 90 -24.23 -8.65 -6.57
CA LYS A 90 -25.43 -8.30 -5.81
C LYS A 90 -26.20 -9.58 -5.49
N VAL A 91 -26.41 -9.84 -4.20
CA VAL A 91 -27.07 -11.05 -3.69
C VAL A 91 -28.24 -10.66 -2.79
N LYS A 92 -29.30 -11.47 -2.79
CA LYS A 92 -30.43 -11.31 -1.86
C LYS A 92 -30.28 -12.31 -0.72
N CYS A 93 -30.33 -11.81 0.52
CA CYS A 93 -30.27 -12.65 1.70
C CYS A 93 -31.50 -13.56 1.79
N ILE A 94 -31.30 -14.87 1.96
CA ILE A 94 -32.41 -15.82 2.14
C ILE A 94 -33.13 -15.66 3.49
N LYS A 95 -32.45 -15.12 4.52
CA LYS A 95 -32.99 -15.00 5.88
C LYS A 95 -33.77 -13.70 6.13
N CYS A 96 -33.27 -12.57 5.67
CA CYS A 96 -33.90 -11.26 5.91
C CYS A 96 -34.40 -10.55 4.64
N GLY A 97 -34.17 -11.14 3.46
CA GLY A 97 -34.58 -10.56 2.18
C GLY A 97 -33.81 -9.32 1.74
N LYS A 98 -32.86 -8.81 2.54
CA LYS A 98 -32.04 -7.64 2.21
C LYS A 98 -31.15 -7.94 0.99
N ILE A 99 -31.06 -6.97 0.09
CA ILE A 99 -30.14 -7.02 -1.06
C ILE A 99 -28.82 -6.39 -0.62
N PHE A 100 -27.71 -7.10 -0.79
CA PHE A 100 -26.37 -6.67 -0.41
C PHE A 100 -25.34 -7.00 -1.48
N TRP A 101 -24.22 -6.29 -1.46
CA TRP A 101 -23.08 -6.53 -2.36
C TRP A 101 -22.03 -7.31 -1.61
N THR A 102 -21.53 -8.40 -2.19
CA THR A 102 -20.53 -9.25 -1.55
C THR A 102 -19.53 -9.78 -2.58
N ASN A 103 -18.32 -10.09 -2.13
CA ASN A 103 -17.31 -10.85 -2.88
C ASN A 103 -17.23 -12.31 -2.39
N ARG A 104 -18.18 -12.74 -1.56
CA ARG A 104 -18.28 -14.11 -1.01
C ARG A 104 -19.43 -14.83 -1.69
N ASP A 105 -19.24 -16.11 -2.03
CA ASP A 105 -20.27 -17.00 -2.58
C ASP A 105 -21.32 -17.42 -1.51
N THR A 106 -21.96 -16.45 -0.85
CA THR A 106 -23.01 -16.69 0.15
C THR A 106 -24.26 -15.88 -0.14
N ASN A 107 -25.40 -16.53 0.08
CA ASN A 107 -26.73 -15.91 -0.01
C ASN A 107 -27.26 -15.47 1.36
N VAL A 108 -26.39 -15.32 2.38
CA VAL A 108 -26.74 -14.85 3.73
C VAL A 108 -25.99 -13.55 4.00
N CYS A 109 -26.70 -12.51 4.45
CA CYS A 109 -26.07 -11.25 4.82
C CYS A 109 -25.30 -11.38 6.15
N PHE A 110 -24.31 -10.52 6.35
CA PHE A 110 -23.48 -10.50 7.56
C PHE A 110 -24.31 -10.43 8.86
N ASP A 111 -25.35 -9.58 8.90
CA ASP A 111 -26.28 -9.48 10.06
C ASP A 111 -26.97 -10.80 10.44
N CYS A 112 -27.24 -11.67 9.44
CA CYS A 112 -27.92 -12.94 9.64
C CYS A 112 -26.95 -14.06 9.99
N GLU A 113 -25.72 -14.00 9.48
CA GLU A 113 -24.61 -14.88 9.86
C GLU A 113 -24.23 -14.65 11.33
N SER A 114 -24.11 -13.39 11.77
CA SER A 114 -23.76 -13.03 13.16
C SER A 114 -24.83 -13.35 14.21
N LYS A 115 -26.07 -13.66 13.80
CA LYS A 115 -27.15 -14.07 14.72
C LYS A 115 -27.16 -15.59 15.00
N GLU A 116 -26.53 -16.40 14.15
CA GLU A 116 -26.40 -17.84 14.40
C GLU A 116 -25.33 -18.16 15.46
N THR A 117 -24.28 -17.34 15.56
CA THR A 117 -23.23 -17.51 16.57
C THR A 117 -23.74 -17.24 18.00
N LEU A 118 -24.73 -16.35 18.17
CA LEU A 118 -25.33 -16.04 19.48
C LEU A 118 -26.22 -17.16 20.05
N ASN A 119 -26.73 -18.07 19.21
CA ASN A 119 -27.56 -19.19 19.66
C ASN A 119 -26.76 -20.48 19.92
N ALA A 120 -25.47 -20.53 19.54
CA ALA A 120 -24.61 -21.68 19.82
C ALA A 120 -23.98 -21.61 21.23
N GLU A 121 -23.85 -20.42 21.82
CA GLU A 121 -23.27 -20.25 23.17
C GLU A 121 -24.31 -20.35 24.30
N CYS A 122 -25.62 -20.31 23.99
CA CYS A 122 -26.68 -20.29 25.01
C CYS A 122 -27.24 -21.67 25.43
N PHE A 123 -26.65 -22.79 24.99
CA PHE A 123 -27.06 -24.15 25.42
C PHE A 123 -26.13 -24.79 26.46
N LEU A 124 -25.02 -24.14 26.84
CA LEU A 124 -24.07 -24.65 27.84
C LEU A 124 -24.16 -23.99 29.23
N GLU A 125 -25.04 -23.00 29.43
CA GLU A 125 -25.21 -22.32 30.75
C GLU A 125 -26.59 -22.56 31.40
N ARG A 126 -27.19 -23.75 31.22
CA ARG A 126 -28.41 -24.15 31.98
C ARG A 126 -28.28 -25.46 32.75
N ASN A 127 -27.06 -25.94 32.99
CA ASN A 127 -26.79 -27.07 33.90
C ASN A 127 -25.61 -26.77 34.84
N VAL A 128 -25.75 -25.70 35.62
CA VAL A 128 -25.18 -25.57 36.97
C VAL A 128 -26.25 -24.97 37.87
#